data_AF-A0A960BBS3-F1
#
_entry.id   AF-A0A960BBS3-F1
#
_cell.length_a   1.000
_cell.length_b   1.000
_cell.length_c   1.000
_cell.angle_alpha   90.00
_cell.angle_beta   90.00
_cell.angle_gamma   90.00
#
_symmetry.space_group_name_H-M   'P 1'
#
loop_
_entity.id
_entity.type
_entity.pdbx_description
1 polymer ?
#
loop_
_entity_poly.entity_id
_entity_poly.type
_entity_poly.pdbx_seq_one_letter_code
_entity_poly.pdbx_strand_id
1 'polypeptide(L)'
;NHPLVLGDSVVHLVGHGYAVDVTVKDGNGDVAFSGPVILLPQDGNFLSVGVVKAPFARPERLAFEALFLPTAVDQNGVGVSVFPDALNPQLLLNIWTGPPKESTGQPENVYSLDRTGLTQVTEDGKPVRFTLAPGEMFDVPGGGSIQFNGWKRWVSLQVSSTPGLWLVFGSVLAAVAGLCLSLFVRPRRVWVKVSGDVVEVAGLDRTEGRGGLDDELQLIADGLGL
;
A
#
# COMPACT_ATOMS: atom_id res chain seq x y z
N ASN A 1 0.47 -15.73 2.17
CA ASN A 1 1.03 -14.37 2.28
C ASN A 1 0.81 -13.91 3.71
N HIS A 2 1.77 -14.12 4.61
CA HIS A 2 1.69 -13.65 6.01
C HIS A 2 2.48 -12.35 6.12
N PRO A 3 1.96 -11.31 6.81
CA PRO A 3 2.70 -10.07 6.96
C PRO A 3 3.95 -10.28 7.81
N LEU A 4 4.99 -9.51 7.53
CA LEU A 4 6.18 -9.47 8.36
C LEU A 4 5.89 -8.55 9.56
N VAL A 5 6.04 -9.08 10.77
CA VAL A 5 5.84 -8.30 12.01
C VAL A 5 7.22 -7.89 12.55
N LEU A 6 7.41 -6.58 12.72
CA LEU A 6 8.63 -5.97 13.26
C LEU A 6 8.25 -5.08 14.44
N GLY A 7 8.38 -5.61 15.66
CA GLY A 7 7.95 -4.90 16.87
C GLY A 7 6.44 -4.67 16.85
N ASP A 8 6.03 -3.40 16.92
CA ASP A 8 4.63 -2.95 16.85
C ASP A 8 4.13 -2.70 15.40
N SER A 9 5.01 -2.85 14.42
CA SER A 9 4.76 -2.54 13.02
C SER A 9 4.48 -3.82 12.23
N VAL A 10 3.48 -3.75 11.35
CA VAL A 10 3.08 -4.83 10.45
C VAL A 10 3.39 -4.40 9.02
N VAL A 11 4.15 -5.21 8.30
CA VAL A 11 4.57 -4.97 6.92
C VAL A 11 3.85 -5.92 5.99
N HIS A 12 3.05 -5.37 5.08
CA HIS A 12 2.33 -6.10 4.04
C HIS A 12 2.99 -5.88 2.68
N LEU A 13 3.18 -6.97 1.92
CA LEU A 13 3.45 -6.88 0.49
C LEU A 13 2.14 -6.59 -0.23
N VAL A 14 1.99 -5.35 -0.72
CA VAL A 14 0.76 -4.87 -1.40
C VAL A 14 0.82 -5.14 -2.90
N GLY A 15 2.02 -5.10 -3.48
CA GLY A 15 2.22 -5.33 -4.90
C GLY A 15 3.67 -5.62 -5.22
N HIS A 16 3.91 -6.14 -6.41
CA HIS A 16 5.25 -6.34 -6.95
C HIS A 16 5.17 -6.39 -8.47
N GLY A 17 6.31 -6.32 -9.12
CA GLY A 17 6.40 -6.41 -10.57
C GLY A 17 7.82 -6.14 -11.06
N TYR A 18 7.91 -5.72 -12.31
CA TYR A 18 9.17 -5.46 -12.98
C TYR A 18 9.32 -4.00 -13.37
N ALA A 19 10.53 -3.49 -13.19
CA ALA A 19 10.99 -2.23 -13.73
C ALA A 19 12.03 -2.54 -14.81
N VAL A 20 11.84 -2.02 -16.01
CA VAL A 20 12.76 -2.21 -17.13
C VAL A 20 13.88 -1.19 -17.05
N ASP A 21 15.13 -1.64 -17.05
CA ASP A 21 16.31 -0.77 -17.09
C ASP A 21 16.61 -0.46 -18.55
N VAL A 22 16.51 0.82 -18.92
CA VAL A 22 16.67 1.27 -20.29
C VAL A 22 17.60 2.46 -20.36
N THR A 23 18.32 2.56 -21.48
CA THR A 23 19.13 3.74 -21.82
C THR A 23 18.63 4.28 -23.15
N VAL A 24 18.24 5.55 -23.17
CA VAL A 24 17.84 6.28 -24.36
C VAL A 24 18.93 7.28 -24.70
N LYS A 25 19.47 7.17 -25.91
CA LYS A 25 20.34 8.18 -26.51
C LYS A 25 19.55 9.03 -27.48
N ASP A 26 19.88 10.31 -27.58
CA ASP A 26 19.24 11.23 -28.52
C ASP A 26 19.94 11.27 -29.87
N GLY A 27 19.42 12.09 -30.79
CA GLY A 27 19.96 12.22 -32.14
C GLY A 27 21.37 12.82 -32.21
N ASN A 28 21.84 13.45 -31.13
CA ASN A 28 23.22 13.94 -31.03
C ASN A 28 24.18 12.86 -30.47
N GLY A 29 23.65 11.74 -29.99
CA GLY A 29 24.40 10.66 -29.34
C GLY A 29 24.54 10.81 -27.83
N ASP A 30 23.93 11.84 -27.24
CA ASP A 30 23.95 12.08 -25.79
C ASP A 30 22.92 11.22 -25.07
N VAL A 31 23.20 10.83 -23.83
CA VAL A 31 22.26 10.06 -23.01
C VAL A 31 21.15 10.98 -22.52
N ALA A 32 19.96 10.85 -23.12
CA ALA A 32 18.78 11.64 -22.76
C ALA A 32 18.00 11.05 -21.57
N PHE A 33 18.08 9.73 -21.37
CA PHE A 33 17.52 9.05 -20.21
C PHE A 33 18.29 7.76 -19.93
N SER A 34 18.51 7.42 -18.66
CA SER A 34 19.05 6.10 -18.30
C SER A 34 18.57 5.69 -16.92
N GLY A 35 18.02 4.48 -16.81
CA GLY A 35 17.66 3.89 -15.54
C GLY A 35 16.38 3.04 -15.58
N PRO A 36 15.94 2.57 -14.39
CA PRO A 36 14.77 1.72 -14.27
C PRO A 36 13.46 2.49 -14.43
N VAL A 37 12.55 1.95 -15.25
CA VAL A 37 11.19 2.45 -15.46
C VAL A 37 10.20 1.41 -14.95
N ILE A 38 9.37 1.80 -13.98
CA ILE A 38 8.34 0.93 -13.42
C ILE A 38 7.22 0.77 -14.45
N LEU A 39 6.91 -0.49 -14.79
CA LEU A 39 5.76 -0.84 -15.61
C LEU A 39 4.68 -1.48 -14.72
N LEU A 40 3.41 -1.25 -15.07
CA LEU A 40 2.27 -1.70 -14.29
C LEU A 40 1.80 -3.07 -14.79
N PRO A 41 1.78 -4.11 -13.94
CA PRO A 41 1.26 -5.41 -14.33
C PRO A 41 -0.24 -5.33 -14.62
N GLN A 42 -0.65 -5.97 -15.71
CA GLN A 42 -2.03 -6.01 -16.21
C GLN A 42 -2.71 -7.34 -15.91
N ASP A 43 -1.93 -8.40 -15.66
CA ASP A 43 -2.42 -9.75 -15.39
C ASP A 43 -1.53 -10.52 -14.39
N GLY A 44 -1.92 -11.76 -14.10
CA GLY A 44 -1.19 -12.65 -13.19
C GLY A 44 0.13 -13.20 -13.73
N ASN A 45 0.43 -13.03 -15.02
CA ASN A 45 1.70 -13.39 -15.66
C ASN A 45 2.65 -12.18 -15.77
N PHE A 46 2.32 -11.08 -15.09
CA PHE A 46 3.08 -9.83 -15.07
C PHE A 46 3.35 -9.24 -16.45
N LEU A 47 2.46 -9.46 -17.42
CA LEU A 47 2.43 -8.62 -18.61
C LEU A 47 2.27 -7.18 -18.12
N SER A 48 3.26 -6.33 -18.39
CA SER A 48 3.34 -5.01 -17.77
C SER A 48 3.37 -3.91 -18.83
N VAL A 49 2.58 -2.86 -18.64
CA VAL A 49 2.50 -1.71 -19.57
C VAL A 49 3.03 -0.46 -18.91
N GLY A 50 3.58 0.44 -19.71
CA GLY A 50 3.99 1.76 -19.25
C GLY A 50 4.67 2.53 -20.36
N VAL A 51 5.45 3.54 -19.97
CA VAL A 51 6.05 4.47 -20.94
C VAL A 51 7.45 4.87 -20.50
N VAL A 52 8.37 4.95 -21.46
CA VAL A 52 9.71 5.50 -21.27
C VAL A 52 9.73 6.88 -21.92
N LYS A 53 10.01 7.92 -21.13
CA LYS A 53 10.01 9.31 -21.61
C LYS A 53 11.43 9.87 -21.55
N ALA A 54 11.90 10.42 -22.68
CA ALA A 54 13.15 11.16 -22.77
C ALA A 54 12.87 12.61 -23.22
N PRO A 55 12.25 13.45 -22.34
CA PRO A 55 11.82 14.81 -22.70
C PRO A 55 12.99 15.76 -23.01
N PHE A 56 14.20 15.40 -22.60
CA PHE A 56 15.41 16.19 -22.82
C PHE A 56 16.21 15.76 -24.06
N ALA A 57 15.77 14.73 -24.79
CA ALA A 57 16.41 14.32 -26.04
C ALA A 57 16.40 15.47 -27.07
N ARG A 58 17.50 15.58 -27.83
CA ARG A 58 17.68 16.55 -28.92
C ARG A 58 18.12 15.83 -30.21
N PRO A 59 17.78 16.35 -31.40
CA PRO A 59 17.01 17.58 -31.66
C PRO A 59 15.50 17.42 -31.35
N GLU A 60 14.96 16.21 -31.45
CA GLU A 60 13.59 15.89 -31.08
C GLU A 60 13.53 15.14 -29.74
N ARG A 61 12.43 15.33 -29.02
CA ARG A 61 12.09 14.54 -27.83
C ARG A 61 11.70 13.14 -28.27
N LEU A 62 12.07 12.15 -27.46
CA LEU A 62 11.71 10.76 -27.67
C LEU A 62 10.80 10.28 -26.53
N ALA A 63 9.81 9.48 -26.89
CA ALA A 63 9.02 8.71 -25.94
C ALA A 63 8.67 7.35 -26.52
N PHE A 64 8.56 6.36 -25.65
CA PHE A 64 8.28 4.99 -26.03
C PHE A 64 7.11 4.48 -25.20
N GLU A 65 6.11 3.91 -25.87
CA GLU A 65 5.12 3.08 -25.21
C GLU A 65 5.72 1.68 -25.07
N ALA A 66 5.71 1.14 -23.86
CA ALA A 66 6.41 -0.07 -23.49
C ALA A 66 5.44 -1.14 -23.01
N LEU A 67 5.64 -2.36 -23.52
CA LEU A 67 4.99 -3.58 -23.07
C LEU A 67 6.09 -4.58 -22.71
N PHE A 68 6.18 -4.96 -21.45
CA PHE A 68 7.15 -5.93 -20.95
C PHE A 68 6.50 -7.29 -20.70
N LEU A 69 7.13 -8.32 -21.25
CA LEU A 69 6.72 -9.71 -21.15
C LEU A 69 7.83 -10.49 -20.43
N PRO A 70 7.66 -10.87 -19.15
CA PRO A 70 8.68 -11.63 -18.41
C PRO A 70 9.04 -12.98 -19.05
N THR A 71 8.03 -13.73 -19.50
CA THR A 71 8.22 -14.96 -20.28
C THR A 71 7.40 -14.87 -21.55
N ALA A 72 7.99 -14.21 -22.54
CA ALA A 72 7.36 -13.98 -23.83
C ALA A 72 7.22 -15.26 -24.65
N VAL A 73 6.05 -15.44 -25.23
CA VAL A 73 5.77 -16.43 -26.27
C VAL A 73 4.98 -15.73 -27.37
N ASP A 74 5.29 -16.04 -28.62
CA ASP A 74 4.49 -15.59 -29.76
C ASP A 74 3.27 -16.52 -29.91
N GLN A 75 2.07 -15.95 -29.83
CA GLN A 75 0.83 -16.61 -30.20
C GLN A 75 0.21 -15.89 -31.39
N ASN A 76 0.34 -16.48 -32.57
CA ASN A 76 -0.26 -15.98 -33.82
C ASN A 76 0.17 -14.54 -34.19
N GLY A 77 1.42 -14.17 -33.94
CA GLY A 77 1.96 -12.84 -34.20
C GLY A 77 1.69 -11.82 -33.08
N VAL A 78 1.20 -12.29 -31.92
CA VAL A 78 0.97 -11.47 -30.73
C VAL A 78 1.83 -12.00 -29.59
N GLY A 79 2.74 -11.16 -29.09
CA GLY A 79 3.54 -11.47 -27.91
C GLY A 79 2.67 -11.49 -26.66
N VAL A 80 2.70 -12.60 -25.93
CA VAL A 80 2.01 -12.77 -24.64
C VAL A 80 2.98 -13.25 -23.57
N SER A 81 2.71 -12.94 -22.30
CA SER A 81 3.44 -13.50 -21.16
C SER A 81 2.73 -14.76 -20.67
N VAL A 82 3.42 -15.91 -20.68
CA VAL A 82 2.83 -17.19 -20.26
C VAL A 82 3.24 -17.62 -18.84
N PHE A 83 4.22 -16.94 -18.25
CA PHE A 83 4.72 -17.26 -16.92
C PHE A 83 5.17 -15.99 -16.18
N PRO A 84 4.87 -15.85 -14.87
CA PRO A 84 5.15 -14.62 -14.11
C PRO A 84 6.65 -14.34 -13.87
N ASP A 85 7.51 -15.36 -13.91
CA ASP A 85 8.94 -15.14 -13.77
C ASP A 85 9.59 -14.71 -15.09
N ALA A 86 10.76 -14.07 -15.01
CA ALA A 86 11.45 -13.54 -16.18
C ALA A 86 12.36 -14.60 -16.85
N LEU A 87 11.78 -15.59 -17.53
CA LEU A 87 12.51 -16.68 -18.20
C LEU A 87 12.84 -16.38 -19.67
N ASN A 88 12.00 -15.58 -20.34
CA ASN A 88 12.25 -15.08 -21.69
C ASN A 88 11.79 -13.62 -21.78
N PRO A 89 12.51 -12.70 -21.12
CA PRO A 89 12.12 -11.31 -21.00
C PRO A 89 12.21 -10.61 -22.35
N GLN A 90 11.11 -9.99 -22.77
CA GLN A 90 11.06 -9.19 -24.00
C GLN A 90 10.42 -7.84 -23.69
N LEU A 91 10.99 -6.78 -24.27
CA LEU A 91 10.46 -5.42 -24.19
C LEU A 91 9.97 -4.98 -25.57
N LEU A 92 8.66 -4.93 -25.74
CA LEU A 92 7.99 -4.48 -26.95
C LEU A 92 7.76 -2.98 -26.86
N LEU A 93 8.14 -2.25 -27.92
CA LEU A 93 8.18 -0.79 -27.91
C LEU A 93 7.55 -0.21 -29.19
N ASN A 94 6.83 0.90 -29.01
CA ASN A 94 6.45 1.81 -30.10
C ASN A 94 7.07 3.18 -29.82
N ILE A 95 7.42 3.92 -30.87
CA ILE A 95 8.15 5.19 -30.75
C ILE A 95 7.25 6.38 -31.08
N TRP A 96 7.45 7.43 -30.31
CA TRP A 96 6.84 8.73 -30.50
C TRP A 96 7.95 9.79 -30.46
N THR A 97 7.99 10.67 -31.45
CA THR A 97 8.92 11.80 -31.49
C THR A 97 8.16 13.12 -31.45
N GLY A 98 8.80 14.21 -31.07
CA GLY A 98 8.22 15.53 -31.26
C GLY A 98 9.19 16.65 -30.92
N PRO A 99 8.86 17.89 -31.29
CA PRO A 99 9.75 19.03 -31.06
C PRO A 99 9.98 19.24 -29.55
N PRO A 100 11.13 19.84 -29.16
CA PRO A 100 11.38 20.26 -27.79
C PRO A 100 10.22 21.07 -27.22
N LYS A 101 9.85 20.79 -25.97
CA LYS A 101 8.80 21.48 -25.23
C LYS A 101 9.44 22.10 -23.99
N GLU A 102 9.05 23.34 -23.66
CA GLU A 102 9.48 23.96 -22.42
C GLU A 102 8.91 23.22 -21.20
N SER A 103 9.70 23.14 -20.14
CA SER A 103 9.26 22.56 -18.87
C SER A 103 8.28 23.53 -18.20
N THR A 104 7.02 23.11 -18.06
CA THR A 104 5.97 23.91 -17.41
C THR A 104 5.94 23.73 -15.89
N GLY A 105 6.69 22.78 -15.35
CA GLY A 105 6.66 22.40 -13.93
C GLY A 105 5.37 21.66 -13.50
N GLN A 106 4.42 21.43 -14.41
CA GLN A 106 3.23 20.65 -14.10
C GLN A 106 3.56 19.16 -14.03
N PRO A 107 3.10 18.44 -12.99
CA PRO A 107 3.28 16.99 -12.91
C PRO A 107 2.61 16.28 -14.09
N GLU A 108 3.31 15.34 -14.70
CA GLU A 108 2.78 14.47 -15.75
C GLU A 108 2.66 13.02 -15.23
N ASN A 109 1.72 12.26 -15.80
CA ASN A 109 1.57 10.85 -15.48
C ASN A 109 2.85 10.07 -15.89
N VAL A 110 3.40 9.26 -15.01
CA VAL A 110 4.61 8.46 -15.28
C VAL A 110 4.32 7.14 -16.00
N TYR A 111 3.07 6.67 -15.98
CA TYR A 111 2.63 5.39 -16.56
C TYR A 111 1.93 5.54 -17.91
N SER A 112 1.47 6.74 -18.26
CA SER A 112 0.84 7.03 -19.54
C SER A 112 1.55 8.16 -20.29
N LEU A 113 1.51 8.08 -21.61
CA LEU A 113 2.08 9.08 -22.50
C LEU A 113 1.00 10.09 -22.88
N ASP A 114 1.24 11.37 -22.57
CA ASP A 114 0.52 12.45 -23.21
C ASP A 114 1.07 12.60 -24.64
N ARG A 115 0.21 12.35 -25.62
CA ARG A 115 0.56 12.39 -27.05
C ARG A 115 0.43 13.79 -27.64
N THR A 116 0.01 14.79 -26.88
CA THR A 116 -0.09 16.16 -27.37
C THR A 116 1.28 16.68 -27.82
N GLY A 117 1.40 17.00 -29.11
CA GLY A 117 2.64 17.46 -29.72
C GLY A 117 3.69 16.36 -29.95
N LEU A 118 3.27 15.09 -29.93
CA LEU A 118 4.07 13.94 -30.36
C LEU A 118 3.46 13.32 -31.61
N THR A 119 4.32 12.86 -32.51
CA THR A 119 3.98 12.14 -33.72
C THR A 119 4.49 10.71 -33.60
N GLN A 120 3.66 9.74 -33.96
CA GLN A 120 4.09 8.34 -33.95
C GLN A 120 5.10 8.13 -35.08
N VAL A 121 6.22 7.48 -34.78
CA VAL A 121 7.19 7.12 -35.82
C VAL A 121 6.60 5.99 -36.67
N THR A 122 6.64 6.19 -37.99
CA THR A 122 6.11 5.23 -38.96
C THR A 122 7.14 4.92 -40.02
N GLU A 123 7.15 3.68 -40.48
CA GLU A 123 7.95 3.19 -41.60
C GLU A 123 6.98 2.49 -42.57
N ASP A 124 7.03 2.84 -43.85
CA ASP A 124 6.11 2.36 -44.89
C ASP A 124 4.61 2.50 -44.54
N GLY A 125 4.26 3.59 -43.84
CA GLY A 125 2.90 3.88 -43.42
C GLY A 125 2.37 3.04 -42.26
N LYS A 126 3.22 2.24 -41.60
CA LYS A 126 2.88 1.48 -40.39
C LYS A 126 3.67 2.00 -39.18
N PRO A 127 3.09 2.01 -37.96
CA PRO A 127 3.84 2.33 -36.76
C PRO A 127 5.06 1.42 -36.60
N VAL A 128 6.20 2.03 -36.30
CA VAL A 128 7.42 1.28 -35.96
C VAL A 128 7.18 0.55 -34.65
N ARG A 129 7.19 -0.77 -34.71
CA ARG A 129 7.09 -1.66 -33.55
C ARG A 129 8.28 -2.61 -33.59
N PHE A 130 8.96 -2.72 -32.47
CA PHE A 130 10.13 -3.59 -32.35
C PHE A 130 10.15 -4.19 -30.96
N THR A 131 10.89 -5.29 -30.85
CA THR A 131 11.04 -6.03 -29.61
C THR A 131 12.52 -6.10 -29.29
N LEU A 132 12.86 -5.87 -28.03
CA LEU A 132 14.21 -5.96 -27.51
C LEU A 132 14.31 -7.09 -26.48
N ALA A 133 15.28 -7.98 -26.68
CA ALA A 133 15.80 -8.83 -25.63
C ALA A 133 16.81 -8.05 -24.75
N PRO A 134 17.08 -8.49 -23.51
CA PRO A 134 18.07 -7.85 -22.66
C PRO A 134 19.44 -7.77 -23.34
N GLY A 135 20.05 -6.59 -23.32
CA GLY A 135 21.30 -6.25 -23.99
C GLY A 135 21.12 -5.65 -25.38
N GLU A 136 19.96 -5.83 -26.02
CA GLU A 136 19.72 -5.34 -27.37
C GLU A 136 19.41 -3.84 -27.40
N MET A 137 19.78 -3.24 -28.53
CA MET A 137 19.60 -1.82 -28.83
C MET A 137 18.86 -1.70 -30.17
N PHE A 138 17.99 -0.70 -30.24
CA PHE A 138 17.33 -0.30 -31.48
C PHE A 138 17.64 1.16 -31.78
N ASP A 139 18.09 1.41 -33.02
CA ASP A 139 18.31 2.76 -33.53
C ASP A 139 16.99 3.33 -34.05
N VAL A 140 16.63 4.50 -33.55
CA VAL A 140 15.36 5.15 -33.86
C VAL A 140 15.44 5.84 -35.22
N PRO A 141 14.50 5.57 -36.15
CA PRO A 141 14.39 6.34 -37.39
C PRO A 141 14.17 7.83 -37.08
N GLY A 142 15.05 8.69 -37.59
CA GLY A 142 15.06 10.13 -37.27
C GLY A 142 16.07 10.55 -36.20
N GLY A 143 16.76 9.59 -35.58
CA GLY A 143 17.89 9.84 -34.68
C GLY A 143 17.64 9.40 -33.24
N GLY A 144 18.71 8.99 -32.57
CA GLY A 144 18.70 8.43 -31.22
C GLY A 144 18.59 6.92 -31.22
N SER A 145 18.64 6.33 -30.02
CA SER A 145 18.53 4.89 -29.84
C SER A 145 17.96 4.56 -28.46
N ILE A 146 17.39 3.37 -28.34
CA ILE A 146 16.96 2.81 -27.06
C ILE A 146 17.60 1.45 -26.86
N GLN A 147 18.20 1.25 -25.70
CA GLN A 147 18.77 -0.02 -25.27
C GLN A 147 17.98 -0.57 -24.09
N PHE A 148 17.69 -1.86 -24.13
CA PHE A 148 17.10 -2.58 -23.01
C PHE A 148 18.22 -3.26 -22.22
N ASN A 149 18.62 -2.68 -21.09
CA ASN A 149 19.75 -3.19 -20.29
C ASN A 149 19.39 -4.43 -19.48
N GLY A 150 18.11 -4.62 -19.15
CA GLY A 150 17.61 -5.71 -18.31
C GLY A 150 16.46 -5.24 -17.43
N TRP A 151 16.22 -5.92 -16.32
CA TRP A 151 15.09 -5.61 -15.44
C TRP A 151 15.45 -5.71 -13.96
N LYS A 152 14.67 -5.04 -13.13
CA LYS A 152 14.72 -5.11 -11.67
C LYS A 152 13.34 -5.47 -11.14
N ARG A 153 13.28 -6.30 -10.11
CA ARG A 153 12.02 -6.55 -9.39
C ARG A 153 11.77 -5.40 -8.43
N TRP A 154 10.55 -4.89 -8.42
CA TRP A 154 10.10 -3.92 -7.43
C TRP A 154 9.02 -4.56 -6.55
N VAL A 155 8.91 -4.05 -5.33
CA VAL A 155 7.86 -4.43 -4.37
C VAL A 155 7.27 -3.15 -3.77
N SER A 156 5.96 -3.16 -3.57
CA SER A 156 5.23 -2.14 -2.82
C SER A 156 4.91 -2.69 -1.44
N LEU A 157 5.41 -2.01 -0.41
CA LEU A 157 5.26 -2.41 0.98
C LEU A 157 4.39 -1.39 1.70
N GLN A 158 3.34 -1.87 2.37
CA GLN A 158 2.58 -1.06 3.31
C GLN A 158 3.06 -1.39 4.72
N VAL A 159 3.58 -0.37 5.40
CA VAL A 159 3.99 -0.44 6.79
C VAL A 159 2.90 0.25 7.61
N SER A 160 2.25 -0.50 8.49
CA SER A 160 1.29 0.04 9.45
C SER A 160 1.80 -0.15 10.87
N SER A 161 1.61 0.85 11.72
CA SER A 161 1.85 0.75 13.16
C SER A 161 0.64 1.35 13.87
N THR A 162 0.22 0.72 14.97
CA THR A 162 -0.96 1.14 15.75
C THR A 162 -0.53 1.54 17.18
N PRO A 163 0.31 2.59 17.34
CA PRO A 163 0.81 2.99 18.64
C PRO A 163 -0.34 3.58 19.47
N GLY A 164 -0.64 2.95 20.60
CA GLY A 164 -1.75 3.36 21.49
C GLY A 164 -2.94 2.40 21.51
N LEU A 165 -2.92 1.32 20.72
CA LEU A 165 -3.92 0.25 20.85
C LEU A 165 -4.00 -0.28 22.29
N TRP A 166 -2.86 -0.38 22.97
CA TRP A 166 -2.78 -0.79 24.38
C TRP A 166 -3.44 0.20 25.35
N LEU A 167 -3.38 1.51 25.06
CA LEU A 167 -4.06 2.55 25.84
C LEU A 167 -5.57 2.46 25.67
N VAL A 168 -6.03 2.28 24.43
CA VAL A 168 -7.47 2.10 24.13
C VAL A 168 -7.98 0.81 24.77
N PHE A 169 -7.23 -0.29 24.66
CA PHE A 169 -7.58 -1.55 25.32
C PHE A 169 -7.64 -1.38 26.84
N GLY A 170 -6.64 -0.72 27.43
CA GLY A 170 -6.60 -0.44 28.87
C GLY A 170 -7.74 0.45 29.35
N SER A 171 -8.12 1.49 28.58
CA SER A 171 -9.21 2.38 28.94
C SER A 171 -10.57 1.69 28.85
N VAL A 172 -10.80 0.84 27.83
CA VAL A 172 -11.99 0.00 27.73
C VAL A 172 -12.07 -0.96 28.91
N LEU A 173 -10.97 -1.63 29.27
CA LEU A 173 -10.93 -2.53 30.40
C LEU A 173 -11.24 -1.81 31.72
N ALA A 174 -10.64 -0.63 31.93
CA ALA A 174 -10.89 0.19 33.10
C ALA A 174 -12.35 0.68 33.19
N ALA A 175 -12.94 1.08 32.06
CA ALA A 175 -14.34 1.50 32.00
C ALA A 175 -15.30 0.34 32.32
N VAL A 176 -15.05 -0.85 31.77
CA VAL A 176 -15.82 -2.07 32.08
C VAL A 176 -15.68 -2.43 33.55
N ALA A 177 -14.47 -2.39 34.11
CA ALA A 177 -14.25 -2.66 35.53
C ALA A 177 -14.97 -1.64 36.43
N GLY A 178 -14.90 -0.34 36.09
CA GLY A 178 -15.62 0.72 36.81
C GLY A 178 -17.13 0.56 36.73
N LEU A 179 -17.67 0.13 35.59
CA LEU A 179 -19.08 -0.20 35.44
C LEU A 179 -19.47 -1.41 36.29
N CYS A 180 -18.68 -2.48 36.28
CA CYS A 180 -18.90 -3.64 37.14
C CYS A 180 -18.91 -3.23 38.63
N LEU A 181 -17.90 -2.47 39.08
CA LEU A 181 -17.86 -1.97 40.45
C LEU A 181 -19.09 -1.11 40.77
N SER A 182 -19.50 -0.20 39.88
CA SER A 182 -20.70 0.62 40.06
C SER A 182 -21.98 -0.21 40.21
N LEU A 183 -22.10 -1.31 39.46
CA LEU A 183 -23.29 -2.16 39.48
C LEU A 183 -23.32 -3.12 40.69
N PHE A 184 -22.16 -3.67 41.08
CA PHE A 184 -22.04 -4.71 42.11
C PHE A 184 -21.70 -4.18 43.50
N VAL A 185 -21.00 -3.04 43.63
CA VAL A 185 -20.76 -2.41 44.93
C VAL A 185 -22.05 -1.79 45.41
N ARG A 186 -22.55 -2.27 46.56
CA ARG A 186 -23.79 -1.79 47.17
C ARG A 186 -23.49 -0.62 48.09
N PRO A 187 -23.92 0.61 47.79
CA PRO A 187 -23.77 1.73 48.72
C PRO A 187 -24.83 1.60 49.82
N ARG A 188 -24.52 0.80 50.84
CA ARG A 188 -25.36 0.63 52.03
C ARG A 188 -24.85 1.49 53.16
N ARG A 189 -25.77 2.10 53.91
CA ARG A 189 -25.45 2.80 55.16
C ARG A 189 -26.11 2.05 56.29
N VAL A 190 -25.34 1.76 57.32
CA VAL A 190 -25.81 1.13 58.54
C VAL A 190 -25.57 2.11 59.68
N TRP A 191 -26.59 2.29 60.51
CA TRP A 191 -26.52 3.06 61.74
C TRP A 191 -26.79 2.13 62.90
N VAL A 192 -26.01 2.30 63.97
CA VAL A 192 -26.21 1.61 65.24
C VAL A 192 -26.41 2.69 66.28
N LYS A 193 -27.50 2.59 67.04
CA LYS A 193 -27.80 3.48 68.16
C LYS A 193 -27.87 2.65 69.44
N VAL A 194 -27.11 3.07 70.44
CA VAL A 194 -27.10 2.44 71.76
C VAL A 194 -27.79 3.37 72.75
N SER A 195 -28.77 2.88 73.50
CA SER A 195 -29.52 3.65 74.50
C SER A 195 -29.73 2.80 75.75
N GLY A 196 -28.83 2.96 76.73
CA GLY A 196 -28.79 2.06 77.90
C GLY A 196 -28.42 0.65 77.46
N ASP A 197 -29.24 -0.34 77.86
CA ASP A 197 -29.06 -1.75 77.50
C ASP A 197 -29.75 -2.13 76.16
N VAL A 198 -30.34 -1.17 75.44
CA VAL A 198 -31.00 -1.40 74.16
C VAL A 198 -30.10 -0.96 73.01
N VAL A 199 -29.91 -1.83 72.03
CA VAL A 199 -29.19 -1.52 70.79
C VAL A 199 -30.15 -1.62 69.60
N GLU A 200 -30.25 -0.53 68.85
CA GLU A 200 -31.05 -0.42 67.64
C GLU A 200 -30.12 -0.40 66.43
N VAL A 201 -30.32 -1.32 65.49
CA VAL A 201 -29.60 -1.38 64.21
C VAL A 201 -30.55 -1.02 63.08
N ALA A 202 -30.16 -0.06 62.23
CA ALA A 202 -30.94 0.35 61.08
C ALA A 202 -30.06 0.38 59.83
N GLY A 203 -30.59 -0.09 58.70
CA GLY A 203 -29.94 -0.04 57.40
C GLY A 203 -30.73 0.78 56.40
N LEU A 204 -30.03 1.46 55.50
CA LEU A 204 -30.61 2.08 54.31
C LEU A 204 -29.83 1.61 53.09
N ASP A 205 -30.54 0.98 52.17
CA ASP A 205 -30.08 0.73 50.81
C ASP A 205 -30.67 1.81 49.89
N ARG A 206 -29.82 2.42 49.06
CA ARG A 206 -30.25 3.49 48.14
C ARG A 206 -31.03 2.94 46.94
N THR A 207 -30.98 1.63 46.70
CA THR A 207 -31.65 0.96 45.58
C THR A 207 -32.75 0.03 46.09
N GLU A 208 -34.00 0.45 45.94
CA GLU A 208 -35.16 -0.39 46.27
C GLU A 208 -35.21 -1.64 45.36
N GLY A 209 -35.42 -2.82 45.95
CA GLY A 209 -35.63 -4.09 45.22
C GLY A 209 -34.42 -5.02 45.08
N ARG A 210 -33.22 -4.64 45.54
CA ARG A 210 -32.06 -5.56 45.64
C ARG A 210 -31.99 -6.10 47.08
N GLY A 211 -32.51 -7.31 47.31
CA GLY A 211 -32.62 -7.92 48.65
C GLY A 211 -31.30 -8.14 49.42
N GLY A 212 -31.41 -8.72 50.62
CA GLY A 212 -30.26 -9.10 51.48
C GLY A 212 -29.68 -7.97 52.32
N LEU A 213 -30.41 -6.86 52.55
CA LEU A 213 -30.05 -5.86 53.57
C LEU A 213 -30.30 -6.43 54.98
N ASP A 214 -31.44 -7.09 55.16
CA ASP A 214 -31.82 -7.70 56.45
C ASP A 214 -30.82 -8.77 56.89
N ASP A 215 -30.36 -9.63 55.96
CA ASP A 215 -29.33 -10.64 56.22
C ASP A 215 -28.00 -10.00 56.69
N GLU A 216 -27.60 -8.88 56.09
CA GLU A 216 -26.39 -8.15 56.48
C GLU A 216 -26.54 -7.45 57.84
N LEU A 217 -27.72 -6.89 58.13
CA LEU A 217 -28.01 -6.29 59.45
C LEU A 217 -28.02 -7.36 60.55
N GLN A 218 -28.56 -8.55 60.28
CA GLN A 218 -28.49 -9.69 61.18
C GLN A 218 -27.05 -10.14 61.40
N LEU A 219 -26.24 -10.25 60.35
CA LEU A 219 -24.84 -10.63 60.48
C LEU A 219 -24.04 -9.60 61.32
N ILE A 220 -24.36 -8.31 61.17
CA ILE A 220 -23.78 -7.25 62.00
C ILE A 220 -24.28 -7.36 63.45
N ALA A 221 -25.56 -7.63 63.68
CA ALA A 221 -26.13 -7.80 65.01
C ALA A 221 -25.50 -9.00 65.74
N ASP A 222 -25.42 -10.16 65.07
CA ASP A 222 -24.77 -11.37 65.56
C ASP A 222 -23.29 -11.11 65.89
N GLY A 223 -22.58 -10.39 65.00
CA GLY A 223 -21.17 -10.01 65.20
C GLY A 223 -20.96 -9.04 66.36
N LEU A 224 -21.97 -8.25 66.71
CA LEU A 224 -21.98 -7.36 67.87
C LEU A 224 -22.49 -8.06 69.15
N GLY A 225 -22.95 -9.31 69.05
CA GLY A 225 -23.49 -10.09 70.16
C GLY A 225 -24.89 -9.64 70.61
N LEU A 226 -25.68 -9.10 69.67
CA LEU A 226 -27.05 -8.61 69.87
C LEU A 226 -28.10 -9.67 69.55
#